data_AF-A0A182SZD2-F1
#
_entry.id   AF-A0A182SZD2-F1
#
_cell.length_a   1.000
_cell.length_b   1.000
_cell.length_c   1.000
_cell.angle_alpha   90.00
_cell.angle_beta   90.00
_cell.angle_gamma   90.00
#
_symmetry.space_group_name_H-M   'P 1'
#
loop_
_entity.id
_entity.type
_entity.pdbx_description
1 polymer ?
#
loop_
_entity_poly.entity_id
_entity_poly.type
_entity_poly.pdbx_seq_one_letter_code
_entity_poly.pdbx_strand_id
1 'polypeptide(L)'
;MVDNVVCECPTTDGDFREQQCASFNSQTFQDKRYIWEAFVKEDAECELNCKPIGMRYFATLNKTVIDGTPCSKPTEYFRRNNSGRGICVEGLCKILNVRGCW
;
A
#
# COMPACT_ATOMS: atom_id res chain seq x y z
N MET A 1 -21.62 -18.50 23.03
CA MET A 1 -21.34 -17.85 21.73
C MET A 1 -20.14 -16.97 22.01
N VAL A 2 -18.95 -17.37 21.54
CA VAL A 2 -17.77 -16.51 21.68
C VAL A 2 -17.86 -15.51 20.55
N ASP A 3 -18.08 -14.24 20.87
CA ASP A 3 -18.08 -13.18 19.89
C ASP A 3 -16.67 -13.11 19.29
N ASN A 4 -16.55 -13.60 18.05
CA ASN A 4 -15.39 -13.42 17.20
C ASN A 4 -15.25 -11.92 16.94
N VAL A 5 -14.54 -11.20 17.83
CA VAL A 5 -14.17 -9.81 17.58
C VAL A 5 -13.04 -9.83 16.57
N VAL A 6 -13.43 -9.90 15.30
CA VAL A 6 -12.54 -9.69 14.17
C VAL A 6 -12.45 -8.17 13.98
N CYS A 7 -11.31 -7.57 14.32
CA CYS A 7 -10.96 -6.24 13.82
C CYS A 7 -10.55 -6.37 12.35
N GLU A 8 -11.53 -6.68 11.51
CA GLU A 8 -11.39 -6.62 10.07
C GLU A 8 -11.44 -5.14 9.69
N CYS A 9 -10.28 -4.49 9.62
CA CYS A 9 -10.14 -3.39 8.67
C CYS A 9 -10.46 -4.00 7.30
N PRO A 10 -11.43 -3.48 6.53
CA PRO A 10 -11.73 -4.02 5.22
C PRO A 10 -10.42 -4.09 4.44
N THR A 11 -9.97 -5.31 4.12
CA THR A 11 -8.79 -5.56 3.30
C THR A 11 -9.11 -5.12 1.89
N THR A 12 -9.08 -3.82 1.65
CA THR A 12 -9.05 -3.26 0.31
C THR A 12 -7.61 -3.33 -0.17
N ASP A 13 -7.12 -4.55 -0.44
CA ASP A 13 -5.82 -4.74 -1.09
C ASP A 13 -5.78 -4.07 -2.49
N GLY A 14 -6.95 -3.69 -3.04
CA GLY A 14 -7.08 -2.98 -4.32
C GLY A 14 -7.37 -1.48 -4.21
N ASP A 15 -8.34 -1.04 -3.42
CA ASP A 15 -8.90 0.32 -3.62
C ASP A 15 -8.07 1.45 -3.01
N PHE A 16 -7.39 1.25 -1.89
CA PHE A 16 -6.76 2.38 -1.19
C PHE A 16 -5.53 2.93 -1.93
N ARG A 17 -4.76 2.05 -2.58
CA ARG A 17 -3.62 2.43 -3.41
C ARG A 17 -4.10 3.01 -4.75
N GLU A 18 -5.19 2.47 -5.28
CA GLU A 18 -5.83 2.98 -6.50
C GLU A 18 -6.34 4.41 -6.30
N GLN A 19 -7.02 4.69 -5.18
CA GLN A 19 -7.47 6.04 -4.81
C GLN A 19 -6.30 7.04 -4.69
N GLN A 20 -5.19 6.59 -4.11
CA GLN A 20 -3.97 7.41 -4.02
C GLN A 20 -3.40 7.72 -5.40
N CYS A 21 -3.30 6.75 -6.31
CA CYS A 21 -2.88 7.00 -7.70
C CYS A 21 -3.88 7.89 -8.46
N ALA A 22 -5.17 7.66 -8.31
CA ALA A 22 -6.23 8.44 -8.95
C ALA A 22 -6.22 9.92 -8.55
N SER A 23 -5.71 10.26 -7.36
CA SER A 23 -5.53 11.66 -6.93
C SER A 23 -4.57 12.47 -7.84
N PHE A 24 -3.76 11.80 -8.65
CA PHE A 24 -2.87 12.41 -9.65
C PHE A 24 -3.49 12.54 -11.04
N ASN A 25 -4.70 12.03 -11.29
CA ASN A 25 -5.36 12.11 -12.62
C ASN A 25 -5.66 13.55 -13.06
N SER A 26 -5.82 14.47 -12.12
CA SER A 26 -6.04 15.90 -12.39
C SER A 26 -4.73 16.70 -12.57
N GLN A 27 -3.59 16.07 -12.30
CA GLN A 27 -2.26 16.70 -12.30
C GLN A 27 -1.48 16.34 -13.58
N THR A 28 -0.55 17.21 -13.96
CA THR A 28 0.39 16.94 -15.05
C THR A 28 1.65 16.25 -14.52
N PHE A 29 2.08 15.18 -15.17
CA PHE A 29 3.37 14.52 -14.97
C PHE A 29 4.17 14.59 -16.26
N GLN A 30 5.35 15.22 -16.22
CA GLN A 30 6.19 15.45 -17.42
C GLN A 30 5.37 16.04 -18.59
N ASP A 31 4.67 17.15 -18.31
CA ASP A 31 3.85 17.90 -19.27
C ASP A 31 2.66 17.15 -19.89
N LYS A 32 2.28 15.99 -19.34
CA LYS A 32 1.13 15.19 -19.80
C LYS A 32 0.21 14.78 -18.65
N ARG A 33 -1.06 14.56 -18.95
CA ARG A 33 -2.01 13.93 -18.00
C ARG A 33 -2.15 12.45 -18.32
N TYR A 34 -2.30 11.66 -17.28
CA TYR A 34 -2.50 10.22 -17.36
C TYR A 34 -3.67 9.83 -16.47
N ILE A 35 -4.30 8.71 -16.80
CA ILE A 35 -5.11 7.97 -15.83
C ILE A 35 -4.20 6.91 -15.24
N TRP A 36 -4.04 6.96 -13.94
CA TRP A 36 -3.10 6.13 -13.19
C TRP A 36 -3.83 4.96 -12.55
N GLU A 37 -3.23 3.78 -12.63
CA GLU A 37 -3.57 2.60 -11.82
C GLU A 37 -2.42 2.26 -10.86
N ALA A 38 -2.73 1.62 -9.74
CA ALA A 38 -1.75 1.22 -8.75
C ALA A 38 -0.74 0.20 -9.31
N PHE A 39 0.54 0.35 -8.95
CA PHE A 39 1.58 -0.64 -9.20
C PHE A 39 2.29 -1.00 -7.89
N VAL A 40 2.13 -2.24 -7.43
CA VAL A 40 2.79 -2.71 -6.21
C VAL A 40 4.19 -3.23 -6.58
N LYS A 41 5.22 -2.45 -6.24
CA LYS A 41 6.62 -2.83 -6.43
C LYS A 41 7.08 -3.71 -5.27
N GLU A 42 7.51 -4.93 -5.58
CA GLU A 42 7.80 -5.99 -4.61
C GLU A 42 8.85 -5.67 -3.54
N ASP A 43 9.81 -4.80 -3.83
CA ASP A 43 10.89 -4.35 -2.94
C ASP A 43 10.65 -2.92 -2.41
N ALA A 44 9.51 -2.31 -2.75
CA ALA A 44 9.16 -0.93 -2.42
C ALA A 44 7.63 -0.75 -2.29
N GLU A 45 6.96 -1.68 -1.61
CA GLU A 45 5.49 -1.69 -1.51
C GLU A 45 4.93 -0.46 -0.78
N CYS A 46 5.75 0.26 -0.01
CA CYS A 46 5.33 1.45 0.72
C CYS A 46 5.65 2.76 0.00
N GLU A 47 6.19 2.72 -1.22
CA GLU A 47 6.21 3.84 -2.14
C GLU A 47 4.92 3.89 -2.97
N LEU A 48 4.47 5.09 -3.36
CA LEU A 48 3.32 5.23 -4.25
C LEU A 48 3.78 5.12 -5.70
N ASN A 49 3.89 3.88 -6.17
CA ASN A 49 4.17 3.55 -7.56
C ASN A 49 2.86 3.41 -8.34
N CYS A 50 2.75 4.13 -9.46
CA CYS A 50 1.56 4.16 -10.30
C CYS A 50 1.93 3.94 -11.76
N LYS A 51 1.13 3.16 -12.48
CA LYS A 51 1.31 2.85 -13.90
C LYS A 51 0.23 3.59 -14.70
N PRO A 52 0.55 4.33 -15.77
CA PRO A 52 -0.50 4.84 -16.63
C PRO A 52 -1.24 3.68 -17.29
N ILE A 53 -2.57 3.77 -17.37
CA ILE A 53 -3.39 2.74 -18.01
C ILE A 53 -2.92 2.52 -19.45
N GLY A 54 -2.71 1.24 -19.82
CA GLY A 54 -2.25 0.83 -21.15
C GLY A 54 -0.74 0.94 -21.37
N MET A 55 0.03 1.41 -20.39
CA MET A 55 1.49 1.50 -20.47
C MET A 55 2.18 0.38 -19.71
N ARG A 56 3.44 0.10 -20.05
CA ARG A 56 4.26 -0.96 -19.45
C ARG A 56 5.21 -0.49 -18.36
N TYR A 57 5.30 0.83 -18.15
CA TYR A 57 6.18 1.46 -17.19
C TYR A 57 5.37 2.16 -16.11
N PHE A 58 5.93 2.22 -14.90
CA PHE A 58 5.37 2.94 -13.78
C PHE A 58 6.22 4.18 -13.44
N ALA A 59 5.65 5.09 -12.68
CA ALA A 59 6.34 6.21 -12.06
C ALA A 59 6.07 6.18 -10.55
N THR A 60 7.06 6.59 -9.76
CA THR A 60 6.87 6.86 -8.34
C THR A 60 6.27 8.27 -8.19
N LEU A 61 4.98 8.34 -7.88
CA LEU A 61 4.25 9.62 -7.76
C LEU A 61 4.35 10.21 -6.34
N ASN A 62 4.63 9.38 -5.34
CA ASN A 62 4.95 9.84 -4.00
C ASN A 62 5.95 8.89 -3.32
N LYS A 63 6.77 9.44 -2.42
CA LYS A 63 7.78 8.67 -1.65
C LYS A 63 7.13 7.65 -0.73
N THR A 64 5.94 7.95 -0.23
CA THR A 64 5.20 7.06 0.67
C THR A 64 3.75 6.93 0.21
N VAL A 65 3.19 5.74 0.39
CA VAL A 65 1.73 5.59 0.48
C VAL A 65 1.24 6.13 1.81
N ILE A 66 -0.08 6.34 1.94
CA ILE A 66 -0.72 6.73 3.19
C ILE A 66 -0.52 5.61 4.23
N ASP A 67 -0.21 6.00 5.47
CA ASP A 67 -0.06 5.07 6.58
C ASP A 67 -1.30 4.18 6.75
N GLY A 68 -1.09 2.90 7.05
CA GLY A 68 -2.15 1.89 7.11
C GLY A 68 -2.41 1.17 5.77
N THR A 69 -1.84 1.62 4.65
CA THR A 69 -1.92 0.89 3.38
C THR A 69 -1.33 -0.52 3.55
N PRO A 70 -2.02 -1.60 3.12
CA PRO A 70 -1.51 -2.97 3.23
C PRO A 70 -0.18 -3.19 2.49
N CYS A 71 0.66 -4.04 3.07
CA CYS A 71 1.90 -4.54 2.48
C CYS A 71 2.20 -5.98 2.93
N SER A 72 2.96 -6.72 2.13
CA SER A 72 3.10 -8.18 2.25
C SER A 72 4.44 -8.65 2.81
N LYS A 73 5.47 -7.80 2.77
CA LYS A 73 6.84 -8.14 3.19
C LYS A 73 7.33 -7.23 4.33
N PRO A 74 6.76 -7.34 5.54
CA PRO A 74 7.24 -6.56 6.66
C PRO A 74 8.66 -6.97 7.05
N THR A 75 9.53 -5.99 7.31
CA THR A 75 10.93 -6.21 7.68
C THR A 75 11.13 -5.97 9.17
N GLU A 76 10.72 -6.91 10.01
CA GLU A 76 11.09 -6.90 11.43
C GLU A 76 12.33 -7.76 11.68
N TYR A 77 13.47 -7.11 11.92
CA TYR A 77 14.77 -7.75 12.16
C TYR A 77 14.74 -8.85 13.25
N PHE A 78 13.83 -8.74 14.22
CA PHE A 78 13.73 -9.67 15.35
C PHE A 78 12.78 -10.86 15.13
N ARG A 79 11.99 -10.87 14.06
CA ARG A 79 11.07 -11.97 13.73
C ARG A 79 11.66 -12.79 12.60
N ARG A 80 12.18 -14.00 12.91
CA ARG A 80 12.74 -14.92 11.88
C ARG A 80 11.74 -15.40 10.83
N ASN A 81 10.43 -15.18 11.04
CA ASN A 81 9.39 -15.52 10.07
C ASN A 81 8.80 -14.23 9.48
N ASN A 82 9.15 -13.95 8.22
CA ASN A 82 8.56 -12.89 7.37
C ASN A 82 7.13 -13.21 6.92
N SER A 83 6.40 -14.03 7.67
CA SER A 83 5.09 -14.55 7.30
C SER A 83 4.01 -13.82 8.09
N GLY A 84 3.65 -12.62 7.66
CA GLY A 84 2.60 -11.83 8.30
C GLY A 84 2.06 -10.72 7.39
N ARG A 85 0.78 -10.38 7.55
CA ARG A 85 0.20 -9.17 6.95
C ARG A 85 0.88 -7.95 7.59
N GLY A 86 1.28 -7.00 6.76
CA GLY A 86 1.87 -5.74 7.20
C GLY A 86 1.04 -4.54 6.78
N ILE A 87 1.38 -3.39 7.36
CA ILE A 87 0.91 -2.08 6.93
C ILE A 87 2.09 -1.14 6.74
N CYS A 88 1.97 -0.26 5.77
CA CYS A 88 2.94 0.82 5.58
C CYS A 88 2.78 1.85 6.69
N VAL A 89 3.89 2.18 7.34
CA VAL A 89 3.98 3.24 8.35
C VAL A 89 5.30 3.97 8.13
N GLU A 90 5.23 5.26 7.79
CA GLU A 90 6.40 6.11 7.49
C GLU A 90 7.27 5.53 6.36
N GLY A 91 6.63 4.92 5.35
CA GLY A 91 7.33 4.31 4.21
C GLY A 91 7.96 2.95 4.48
N LEU A 92 7.76 2.37 5.67
CA LEU A 92 8.24 1.03 6.03
C LEU A 92 7.07 0.07 6.18
N CYS A 93 7.21 -1.16 5.65
CA CYS A 93 6.25 -2.23 5.89
C CYS A 93 6.47 -2.79 7.30
N LYS A 94 5.55 -2.50 8.23
CA LYS A 94 5.60 -2.95 9.64
C LYS A 94 4.59 -4.07 9.85
N ILE A 95 4.88 -5.03 10.74
CA ILE A 95 3.96 -6.15 11.02
C ILE A 95 2.67 -5.62 11.64
N LEU A 96 1.54 -6.09 11.12
CA LEU A 96 0.25 -5.86 11.77
C LEU A 96 0.14 -6.78 13.00
N ASN A 97 0.45 -6.24 14.18
CA ASN A 97 0.26 -6.96 15.43
C ASN A 97 -1.24 -6.92 15.81
N VAL A 98 -1.99 -7.94 15.39
CA VAL A 98 -3.39 -8.13 15.81
C VAL A 98 -3.39 -8.64 17.27
N ARG A 99 -3.13 -7.75 18.23
CA ARG A 99 -3.36 -7.98 19.66
C ARG A 99 -4.09 -6.78 20.25
N GLY A 100 -5.40 -6.93 20.41
CA GLY A 100 -6.27 -5.99 21.12
C GLY A 100 -6.71 -4.80 20.26
N CYS A 101 -7.98 -4.82 19.87
CA CYS A 101 -8.69 -3.62 19.46
C CYS A 101 -8.75 -2.67 20.67
N TRP A 102 -8.52 -1.38 20.46
CA TRP A 102 -8.61 -0.34 21.50
C TRP A 102 -10.00 -0.26 22.10
#